data_AF-A0A7I4YH45-F1
#
_entry.id   AF-A0A7I4YH45-F1
#
_cell.length_a   1.000
_cell.length_b   1.000
_cell.length_c   1.000
_cell.angle_alpha   90.00
_cell.angle_beta   90.00
_cell.angle_gamma   90.00
#
_symmetry.space_group_name_H-M   'P 1'
#
loop_
_entity.id
_entity.type
_entity.pdbx_description
1 polymer ?
#
loop_
_entity_poly.entity_id
_entity_poly.type
_entity_poly.pdbx_seq_one_letter_code
_entity_poly.pdbx_strand_id
1 'polypeptide(L)'
;MFMRIGSVPDAPFTLNGTNISDCFSYVYLGREVNMVNDLALKLVRRESAAWGASENIEGVMKKTEIIRLRAHLFDTAAFTALLRLKDLDSSKAV
;
A
#
# COMPACT_ATOMS: atom_id res chain seq x y z
N MET A 1 36.93 -15.18 -8.38
CA MET A 1 37.66 -14.01 -8.92
C MET A 1 36.63 -12.93 -9.20
N PHE A 2 36.68 -11.79 -8.52
CA PHE A 2 35.73 -10.69 -8.71
C PHE A 2 36.37 -9.68 -9.68
N MET A 3 35.69 -9.38 -10.78
CA MET A 3 36.18 -8.43 -11.78
C MET A 3 35.43 -7.11 -11.59
N ARG A 4 36.16 -6.06 -11.21
CA ARG A 4 35.63 -4.69 -11.10
C ARG A 4 35.70 -4.05 -12.48
N ILE A 5 34.53 -3.66 -13.02
CA ILE A 5 34.48 -2.87 -14.25
C ILE A 5 34.56 -1.41 -13.80
N GLY A 6 35.64 -0.74 -14.17
CA GLY A 6 36.02 0.55 -13.62
C GLY A 6 35.04 1.66 -13.98
N SER A 7 34.55 2.35 -12.95
CA SER A 7 33.96 3.69 -13.02
C SER A 7 34.56 4.52 -11.87
N VAL A 8 34.85 5.79 -12.13
CA VAL A 8 35.53 6.69 -11.19
C VAL A 8 34.54 7.15 -10.12
N PRO A 9 34.77 6.90 -8.82
CA PRO A 9 33.90 7.38 -7.75
C PRO A 9 34.14 8.87 -7.52
N ASP A 10 33.07 9.67 -7.47
CA ASP A 10 33.14 11.11 -7.15
C ASP A 10 33.46 11.35 -5.66
N ALA A 11 33.21 10.35 -4.80
CA ALA A 11 33.71 10.27 -3.43
C ALA A 11 33.63 8.81 -2.90
N PRO A 12 34.73 8.21 -2.39
CA PRO A 12 34.68 6.86 -1.83
C PRO A 12 33.98 6.84 -0.47
N PHE A 13 33.03 5.92 -0.28
CA PHE A 13 32.43 5.63 1.02
C PHE A 13 33.24 4.53 1.73
N THR A 14 33.47 4.69 3.03
CA THR A 14 34.20 3.71 3.85
C THR A 14 33.23 2.86 4.66
N LEU A 15 33.28 1.54 4.50
CA LEU A 15 32.61 0.60 5.39
C LEU A 15 33.70 -0.19 6.10
N ASN A 16 33.70 -0.13 7.44
CA ASN A 16 34.62 -0.89 8.29
C ASN A 16 36.11 -0.68 7.97
N GLY A 17 36.51 0.55 7.64
CA GLY A 17 37.91 0.91 7.33
C GLY A 17 38.43 0.45 5.97
N THR A 18 37.58 -0.18 5.15
CA THR A 18 37.93 -0.57 3.77
C THR A 18 37.30 0.43 2.79
N ASN A 19 38.10 1.02 1.89
CA ASN A 19 37.59 1.91 0.83
C ASN A 19 36.69 1.10 -0.11
N ILE A 20 35.37 1.27 -0.02
CA ILE A 20 34.46 0.72 -1.02
C ILE A 20 34.43 1.72 -2.17
N SER A 21 35.13 1.38 -3.24
CA SER A 21 34.97 2.07 -4.53
C SER A 21 33.55 1.79 -5.03
N ASP A 22 32.83 2.84 -5.45
CA ASP A 22 31.55 2.73 -6.17
C ASP A 22 31.72 1.84 -7.42
N CYS A 23 31.51 0.54 -7.25
CA CYS A 23 31.40 -0.39 -8.37
C CYS A 23 29.92 -0.51 -8.73
N PHE A 24 29.54 0.14 -9.82
CA PHE A 24 28.19 0.02 -10.37
C PHE A 24 27.87 -1.41 -10.82
N SER A 25 28.87 -2.20 -11.23
CA SER A 25 28.68 -3.60 -11.53
C SER A 25 29.85 -4.49 -11.09
N TYR A 26 29.53 -5.74 -10.75
CA TYR A 26 30.52 -6.80 -10.49
C TYR A 26 30.06 -8.10 -11.13
N VAL A 27 30.99 -8.90 -11.63
CA VAL A 27 30.69 -10.23 -12.17
C VAL A 27 30.87 -11.28 -11.07
N TYR A 28 29.79 -11.94 -10.68
CA TYR A 28 29.78 -13.06 -9.75
C TYR A 28 29.28 -14.33 -10.45
N LEU A 29 30.08 -15.40 -10.40
CA LEU A 29 29.76 -16.69 -11.04
C LEU A 29 29.40 -16.59 -12.54
N GLY A 30 29.98 -15.63 -13.26
CA GLY A 30 29.71 -15.39 -14.68
C GLY A 30 28.44 -14.57 -14.96
N ARG A 31 27.73 -14.10 -13.94
CA ARG A 31 26.63 -13.14 -14.07
C ARG A 31 27.08 -11.76 -13.62
N GLU A 32 26.90 -10.76 -14.47
CA GLU A 32 27.06 -9.36 -14.08
C GLU A 32 25.89 -8.94 -13.19
N VAL A 33 26.21 -8.45 -11.99
CA VAL A 33 25.28 -7.89 -11.02
C VAL A 33 25.53 -6.39 -10.97
N ASN A 34 24.60 -5.63 -11.51
CA ASN A 34 24.59 -4.18 -11.39
C ASN A 34 23.93 -3.79 -10.06
N MET A 35 24.65 -3.06 -9.22
CA MET A 35 24.20 -2.63 -7.89
C MET A 35 22.95 -1.73 -7.97
N VAL A 36 22.84 -0.91 -9.02
CA VAL A 36 21.67 -0.06 -9.27
C VAL A 36 20.43 -0.91 -9.60
N ASN A 37 20.61 -1.97 -10.40
CA ASN A 37 19.52 -2.87 -10.75
C ASN A 37 19.05 -3.72 -9.56
N ASP A 38 19.96 -4.14 -8.67
CA ASP A 38 19.59 -4.84 -7.43
C ASP A 38 18.79 -3.93 -6.49
N LEU A 39 19.19 -2.66 -6.36
CA LEU A 39 18.45 -1.67 -5.57
C LEU A 39 17.06 -1.41 -6.16
N ALA A 40 16.97 -1.19 -7.48
CA ALA A 40 15.70 -1.02 -8.18
C ALA A 40 14.79 -2.24 -8.01
N LEU A 41 15.33 -3.45 -8.16
CA LEU A 41 14.58 -4.69 -7.96
C LEU A 41 14.08 -4.86 -6.52
N LYS A 42 14.90 -4.51 -5.53
CA LYS A 42 14.51 -4.53 -4.10
C LYS A 42 13.40 -3.52 -3.81
N LEU A 43 13.46 -2.34 -4.40
CA LEU A 43 12.41 -1.33 -4.28
C LEU A 43 11.09 -1.82 -4.89
N VAL A 44 11.12 -2.32 -6.14
CA VAL A 44 9.93 -2.87 -6.81
C VAL A 44 9.30 -3.99 -6.00
N ARG A 45 10.10 -4.90 -5.41
CA ARG A 45 9.58 -5.98 -4.55
C ARG A 45 8.89 -5.44 -3.29
N ARG A 46 9.44 -4.41 -2.67
CA ARG A 46 8.84 -3.77 -1.48
C ARG A 46 7.57 -3.00 -1.83
N GLU A 47 7.58 -2.30 -2.96
CA GLU A 47 6.42 -1.58 -3.49
C GLU A 47 5.27 -2.53 -3.80
N SER A 48 5.54 -3.67 -4.47
CA SER A 48 4.52 -4.69 -4.74
C SER A 48 3.94 -5.32 -3.47
N ALA A 49 4.78 -5.57 -2.45
CA ALA A 49 4.31 -6.07 -1.17
C ALA A 49 3.43 -5.05 -0.42
N ALA A 50 3.80 -3.76 -0.47
CA ALA A 50 2.99 -2.68 0.10
C ALA A 50 1.66 -2.51 -0.66
N TRP A 51 1.69 -2.59 -2.00
CA TRP A 51 0.50 -2.49 -2.85
C TRP A 51 -0.53 -3.58 -2.56
N GLY A 52 -0.09 -4.84 -2.43
CA GLY A 52 -0.98 -5.94 -2.06
C GLY A 52 -1.62 -5.76 -0.67
N ALA A 53 -0.92 -5.14 0.27
CA ALA A 53 -1.48 -4.81 1.58
C ALA A 53 -2.51 -3.67 1.51
N SER A 54 -2.29 -2.65 0.65
CA SER A 54 -3.23 -1.54 0.49
C SER A 54 -4.55 -1.95 -0.17
N GLU A 55 -4.53 -2.86 -1.15
CA GLU A 55 -5.77 -3.36 -1.79
C GLU A 55 -6.66 -4.11 -0.78
N ASN A 56 -6.05 -4.84 0.15
CA ASN A 56 -6.78 -5.51 1.22
C ASN A 56 -7.48 -4.50 2.15
N ILE A 57 -6.81 -3.41 2.52
CA ILE A 57 -7.37 -2.34 3.37
C ILE A 57 -8.53 -1.64 2.65
N GLU A 58 -8.38 -1.32 1.36
CA GLU A 58 -9.43 -0.69 0.55
C GLU A 58 -10.68 -1.59 0.47
N GLY A 59 -10.51 -2.90 0.29
CA GLY A 59 -11.61 -3.86 0.30
C GLY A 59 -12.38 -3.89 1.62
N VAL A 60 -11.67 -3.83 2.75
CA VAL A 60 -12.28 -3.75 4.10
C VAL A 60 -13.05 -2.44 4.29
N MET A 61 -12.51 -1.32 3.82
CA MET A 61 -13.15 -0.01 3.91
C MET A 61 -14.47 0.04 3.12
N LYS A 62 -14.47 -0.43 1.86
CA LYS A 62 -15.69 -0.51 1.03
C LYS A 62 -16.79 -1.33 1.69
N LYS A 63 -16.44 -2.47 2.30
CA LYS A 63 -17.39 -3.31 3.05
C LYS A 63 -17.98 -2.55 4.24
N THR A 64 -17.16 -1.77 4.95
CA THR A 64 -17.58 -0.97 6.10
C THR A 64 -18.54 0.15 5.69
N GLU A 65 -18.26 0.84 4.57
CA GLU A 65 -19.15 1.87 4.03
C GLU A 65 -20.52 1.31 3.65
N ILE A 66 -20.57 0.12 3.04
CA ILE A 66 -21.84 -0.57 2.71
C ILE A 66 -22.65 -0.89 3.98
N ILE A 67 -22.00 -1.39 5.04
CA ILE A 67 -22.67 -1.66 6.32
C ILE A 67 -23.23 -0.37 6.92
N ARG A 68 -22.44 0.71 6.88
CA ARG A 68 -22.83 2.02 7.43
C ARG A 68 -24.01 2.63 6.67
N LEU A 69 -23.97 2.59 5.35
CA LEU A 69 -25.08 3.02 4.49
C LEU A 69 -26.37 2.22 4.78
N ARG A 70 -26.24 0.89 4.96
CA ARG A 70 -27.38 0.03 5.27
C ARG A 70 -28.00 0.36 6.63
N ALA A 71 -27.19 0.65 7.65
CA ALA A 71 -27.67 1.08 8.95
C ALA A 71 -28.44 2.42 8.86
N HIS A 72 -27.86 3.42 8.18
CA HIS A 72 -28.53 4.71 7.98
C HIS A 72 -29.85 4.58 7.22
N LEU A 73 -29.91 3.73 6.19
CA LEU A 73 -31.15 3.48 5.46
C LEU A 73 -32.21 2.83 6.36
N PHE A 74 -31.80 1.87 7.18
CA PHE A 74 -32.69 1.19 8.13
C PHE A 74 -33.23 2.16 9.18
N ASP A 75 -32.36 2.97 9.80
CA ASP A 75 -32.76 3.97 10.80
C ASP A 75 -33.73 4.99 10.21
N THR A 76 -33.44 5.47 8.99
CA THR A 76 -34.32 6.41 8.27
C THR A 76 -35.69 5.79 7.98
N ALA A 77 -35.72 4.53 7.53
CA ALA A 77 -36.97 3.83 7.27
C ALA A 77 -37.78 3.57 8.56
N ALA A 78 -37.11 3.17 9.65
CA ALA A 78 -37.73 2.99 10.96
C ALA A 78 -38.32 4.32 11.47
N PHE A 79 -37.57 5.41 11.35
CA PHE A 79 -38.03 6.74 11.74
C PHE A 79 -39.23 7.19 10.89
N THR A 80 -39.18 6.92 9.58
CA THR A 80 -40.29 7.23 8.66
C THR A 80 -41.55 6.44 9.01
N ALA A 81 -41.41 5.16 9.35
CA ALA A 81 -42.52 4.32 9.78
C ALA A 81 -43.14 4.81 11.09
N LEU A 82 -42.32 5.19 12.06
CA LEU A 82 -42.78 5.75 13.35
C LEU A 82 -43.52 7.07 13.17
N LEU A 83 -43.04 7.95 12.28
CA LEU A 83 -43.71 9.20 11.95
C LEU A 83 -45.09 8.94 11.32
N ARG A 84 -45.15 8.04 10.33
CA ARG A 84 -46.39 7.65 9.65
C ARG A 84 -47.43 7.06 10.62
N LEU A 85 -46.98 6.29 11.62
CA LEU A 85 -47.88 5.71 12.63
C LEU A 85 -48.54 6.79 13.50
N LYS A 86 -47.78 7.81 13.91
CA LYS A 86 -48.30 8.93 14.69
C LYS A 86 -49.34 9.76 13.92
N ASP A 87 -49.13 9.92 12.61
CA ASP A 87 -50.08 10.62 11.75
C ASP A 87 -51.39 9.84 11.59
N LEU A 88 -51.32 8.50 11.53
CA LEU A 88 -52.49 7.61 11.46
C LEU A 88 -53.29 7.55 12.77
N ASP A 89 -52.64 7.59 13.93
CA ASP A 89 -53.33 7.67 15.23
C ASP A 89 -54.02 9.02 15.42
N SER A 90 -53.41 10.12 14.94
CA SER A 90 -54.02 11.45 14.99
C SER A 90 -55.22 11.59 14.05
N SER A 91 -55.22 10.86 12.93
CA SER A 91 -56.33 10.81 11.96
C SER A 91 -57.56 10.02 12.43
N LYS A 92 -57.44 9.16 13.44
CA LYS A 92 -58.57 8.37 14.00
C LYS A 92 -59.23 9.03 15.22
N ALA A 93 -58.68 10.14 15.71
CA ALA A 93 -59.16 10.86 16.89
C ALA A 93 -60.09 12.06 16.54
N VAL A 94 -60.48 12.22 15.27
CA VAL A 94 -61.50 13.16 14.78
C VAL A 94 -62.71 12.38 14.31
#